data_AF-A0A662GVA7-F1
#
_entry.id   AF-A0A662GVA7-F1
#
_cell.length_a   1.000
_cell.length_b   1.000
_cell.length_c   1.000
_cell.angle_alpha   90.00
_cell.angle_beta   90.00
_cell.angle_gamma   90.00
#
_symmetry.space_group_name_H-M   'P 1'
#
loop_
_entity.id
_entity.type
_entity.pdbx_description
1 polymer ?
#
loop_
_entity_poly.entity_id
_entity_poly.type
_entity_poly.pdbx_seq_one_letter_code
_entity_poly.pdbx_strand_id
1 'polypeptide(L)'
;MRKSPMIVIILSLTAIALYWTPLPSIGGLILGGYPWIAPDDAKPIFFGIGIVATVILILLSGLTIYFSKKIEELDSLAERIEETPEFEEEHGFTTESSQEIPGKEEELDF
;
A
#
# COMPACT_ATOMS: atom_id res chain seq x y z
N MET A 1 0.85 -13.32 10.79
CA MET A 1 -0.01 -12.54 9.88
C MET A 1 -1.39 -12.35 10.50
N ARG A 2 -1.92 -11.11 10.56
CA ARG A 2 -3.28 -10.82 11.06
C ARG A 2 -4.30 -11.56 10.18
N LYS A 3 -5.32 -12.22 10.76
CA LYS A 3 -6.32 -13.04 10.02
C LYS A 3 -7.19 -12.20 9.06
N SER A 4 -7.37 -10.92 9.38
CA SER A 4 -8.26 -10.00 8.65
C SER A 4 -7.86 -9.74 7.18
N PRO A 5 -6.61 -9.37 6.84
CA PRO A 5 -6.23 -9.13 5.44
C PRO A 5 -6.34 -10.37 4.54
N MET A 6 -6.07 -11.56 5.07
CA MET A 6 -6.16 -12.81 4.30
C MET A 6 -7.60 -13.10 3.85
N ILE A 7 -8.58 -12.87 4.72
CA ILE A 7 -10.01 -13.01 4.41
C ILE A 7 -10.44 -12.05 3.30
N VAL A 8 -9.99 -10.79 3.35
CA VAL A 8 -10.33 -9.78 2.33
C VAL A 8 -9.80 -10.19 0.95
N ILE A 9 -8.60 -10.76 0.88
CA ILE A 9 -8.01 -11.27 -0.37
C ILE A 9 -8.84 -12.44 -0.91
N ILE A 10 -9.20 -13.41 -0.07
CA ILE A 10 -9.99 -14.58 -0.47
C ILE A 10 -11.38 -14.16 -0.97
N LEU A 11 -12.07 -13.27 -0.25
CA LEU A 11 -13.37 -12.74 -0.65
C LEU A 11 -13.28 -12.00 -1.99
N SER A 12 -12.24 -11.18 -2.15
CA SER A 12 -12.01 -10.43 -3.38
C SER A 12 -11.75 -11.33 -4.59
N LEU A 13 -10.91 -12.36 -4.41
CA LEU A 13 -10.66 -13.37 -5.45
C LEU A 13 -11.91 -14.15 -5.79
N THR A 14 -12.71 -14.51 -4.78
CA THR A 14 -13.99 -15.22 -4.98
C THR A 14 -14.98 -14.36 -5.76
N ALA A 15 -15.08 -13.06 -5.43
CA ALA A 15 -15.96 -12.13 -6.13
C ALA A 15 -15.55 -11.94 -7.61
N ILE A 16 -14.26 -11.83 -7.88
CA ILE A 16 -13.74 -11.75 -9.26
C ILE A 16 -13.99 -13.06 -10.01
N ALA A 17 -13.72 -14.19 -9.38
CA ALA A 17 -13.97 -15.49 -9.98
C ALA A 17 -15.46 -15.65 -10.32
N LEU A 18 -16.37 -15.27 -9.43
CA LEU A 18 -17.80 -15.26 -9.72
C LEU A 18 -18.16 -14.29 -10.84
N TYR A 19 -17.57 -13.09 -10.87
CA TYR A 19 -17.82 -12.13 -11.94
C TYR A 19 -17.53 -12.70 -13.33
N TRP A 20 -16.39 -13.37 -13.47
CA TRP A 20 -15.93 -13.92 -14.74
C TRP A 20 -16.50 -15.30 -15.06
N THR A 21 -16.78 -16.14 -14.06
CA THR A 21 -17.08 -17.55 -14.29
C THR A 21 -18.57 -17.81 -14.01
N PRO A 22 -19.36 -18.21 -15.01
CA PRO A 22 -20.74 -18.59 -14.78
C PRO A 22 -20.77 -19.89 -13.98
N LEU A 23 -21.38 -19.85 -12.80
CA LEU A 23 -21.66 -21.06 -12.04
C LEU A 23 -22.84 -21.82 -12.68
N PRO A 24 -22.86 -23.16 -12.57
CA PRO A 24 -23.95 -23.97 -13.08
C PRO A 24 -25.30 -23.49 -12.52
N SER A 25 -26.31 -23.45 -13.38
CA SER A 25 -27.66 -23.06 -13.03
C SER A 25 -28.22 -23.96 -11.93
N ILE A 26 -28.57 -23.37 -10.79
CA ILE A 26 -29.31 -24.04 -9.72
C ILE A 26 -30.72 -23.48 -9.77
N GLY A 27 -31.66 -24.28 -10.29
CA GLY A 27 -33.08 -23.89 -10.35
C GLY A 27 -33.42 -22.79 -11.35
N GLY A 28 -32.59 -22.57 -12.39
CA GLY A 28 -32.83 -21.56 -13.43
C GLY A 28 -32.13 -20.22 -13.21
N LEU A 29 -31.47 -20.02 -12.07
CA LEU A 29 -30.64 -18.84 -11.81
C LEU A 29 -29.18 -19.12 -12.18
N ILE A 30 -28.63 -18.34 -13.10
CA ILE A 30 -27.19 -18.35 -13.41
C ILE A 30 -26.52 -17.31 -12.51
N LEU A 31 -25.57 -17.74 -11.68
CA LEU A 31 -24.78 -16.86 -10.83
C LEU A 31 -23.43 -16.59 -11.48
N GLY A 32 -23.08 -15.31 -11.56
CA GLY A 32 -21.78 -14.91 -12.10
C GLY A 32 -21.71 -14.95 -13.63
N GLY A 33 -20.51 -14.87 -14.19
CA GLY A 33 -20.29 -14.86 -15.63
C GLY A 33 -20.93 -13.67 -16.35
N TYR A 34 -21.04 -12.53 -15.68
CA TYR A 34 -21.71 -11.33 -16.17
C TYR A 34 -21.24 -10.89 -17.58
N PRO A 35 -19.93 -10.89 -17.91
CA PRO A 35 -19.48 -10.54 -19.25
C PRO A 35 -19.99 -11.48 -20.35
N TRP A 36 -20.27 -12.75 -20.02
CA TRP A 36 -20.67 -13.78 -20.98
C TRP A 36 -22.17 -13.82 -21.21
N ILE A 37 -22.95 -13.51 -20.17
CA ILE A 37 -24.42 -13.58 -20.17
C ILE A 37 -25.03 -12.24 -20.63
N ALA A 38 -24.25 -11.16 -20.61
CA ALA A 38 -24.70 -9.85 -21.06
C ALA A 38 -25.21 -9.87 -22.53
N PRO A 39 -26.20 -9.02 -22.86
CA PRO A 39 -26.61 -8.76 -24.24
C PRO A 39 -25.43 -8.36 -25.14
N ASP A 40 -25.44 -8.75 -26.42
CA ASP A 40 -24.28 -8.61 -27.33
C ASP A 40 -23.75 -7.17 -27.48
N ASP A 41 -24.64 -6.19 -27.42
CA ASP A 41 -24.35 -4.75 -27.44
C ASP A 41 -23.70 -4.25 -26.14
N ALA A 42 -24.06 -4.86 -25.00
CA ALA A 42 -23.53 -4.51 -23.68
C ALA A 42 -22.28 -5.33 -23.28
N LYS A 43 -22.01 -6.46 -23.94
CA LYS A 43 -20.84 -7.32 -23.66
C LYS A 43 -19.54 -6.52 -23.53
N PRO A 44 -19.14 -5.64 -24.48
CA PRO A 44 -17.87 -4.91 -24.37
C PRO A 44 -17.76 -4.06 -23.10
N ILE A 45 -18.89 -3.50 -22.64
CA ILE A 45 -18.94 -2.68 -21.42
C ILE A 45 -18.70 -3.55 -20.19
N PHE A 46 -19.35 -4.70 -20.07
CA PHE A 46 -19.14 -5.63 -18.95
C PHE A 46 -17.73 -6.23 -18.95
N PHE A 47 -17.17 -6.54 -20.13
CA PHE A 47 -15.75 -6.91 -20.22
C PHE A 47 -14.85 -5.77 -19.73
N GLY A 48 -15.11 -4.53 -20.14
CA GLY A 48 -14.38 -3.35 -19.69
C GLY A 48 -14.41 -3.17 -18.17
N ILE A 49 -15.59 -3.25 -17.55
CA ILE A 49 -15.76 -3.16 -16.09
C ILE A 49 -14.96 -4.26 -15.39
N GLY A 50 -15.05 -5.50 -15.89
CA GLY A 50 -14.32 -6.64 -15.33
C GLY A 50 -12.82 -6.46 -15.36
N ILE A 51 -12.28 -6.00 -16.50
CA ILE A 51 -10.86 -5.74 -16.68
C ILE A 51 -10.41 -4.63 -15.72
N VAL A 52 -11.13 -3.49 -15.70
CA VAL A 52 -10.80 -2.36 -14.82
C VAL A 52 -10.79 -2.78 -13.34
N ALA A 53 -11.82 -3.51 -12.90
CA ALA A 53 -11.90 -4.02 -11.53
C ALA A 53 -10.73 -4.96 -11.20
N THR A 54 -10.36 -5.85 -12.13
CA THR A 54 -9.25 -6.80 -11.94
C THR A 54 -7.91 -6.07 -11.85
N VAL A 55 -7.68 -5.06 -12.70
CA VAL A 55 -6.45 -4.24 -12.68
C VAL A 55 -6.33 -3.47 -11.36
N ILE A 56 -7.42 -2.84 -10.91
CA ILE A 56 -7.47 -2.15 -9.61
C ILE A 56 -7.13 -3.11 -8.48
N LEU A 57 -7.66 -4.33 -8.53
CA LEU A 57 -7.40 -5.33 -7.49
C LEU A 57 -5.93 -5.76 -7.46
N ILE A 58 -5.33 -5.98 -8.62
CA ILE A 58 -3.90 -6.31 -8.75
C ILE A 58 -3.05 -5.18 -8.18
N LEU A 59 -3.38 -3.92 -8.51
CA LEU A 59 -2.68 -2.75 -7.98
C LEU A 59 -2.77 -2.66 -6.45
N LEU A 60 -3.98 -2.81 -5.89
CA LEU A 60 -4.20 -2.81 -4.44
C LEU A 60 -3.45 -3.95 -3.74
N SER A 61 -3.44 -5.14 -4.34
CA SER A 61 -2.70 -6.29 -3.81
C SER A 61 -1.20 -6.02 -3.81
N GLY A 62 -0.66 -5.46 -4.90
CA GLY A 62 0.76 -5.09 -4.99
C GLY A 62 1.15 -4.02 -3.97
N LEU A 63 0.30 -2.99 -3.81
CA LEU A 63 0.52 -1.92 -2.84
C LEU A 63 0.50 -2.44 -1.39
N THR A 64 -0.41 -3.37 -1.10
CA THR A 64 -0.50 -4.03 0.22
C THR A 64 0.78 -4.79 0.55
N ILE A 65 1.33 -5.52 -0.42
CA ILE A 65 2.60 -6.24 -0.26
C ILE A 65 3.76 -5.26 -0.08
N TYR A 66 3.80 -4.20 -0.89
CA TYR A 66 4.84 -3.17 -0.80
C TYR A 66 4.89 -2.52 0.58
N PHE A 67 3.74 -2.08 1.11
CA PHE A 67 3.68 -1.49 2.45
C PHE A 67 3.98 -2.50 3.55
N SER A 68 3.56 -3.77 3.39
CA SER A 68 3.88 -4.81 4.37
C SER A 68 5.41 -5.00 4.49
N LYS A 69 6.12 -5.04 3.36
CA LYS A 69 7.59 -5.13 3.35
C LYS A 69 8.26 -3.88 3.93
N LYS A 70 7.72 -2.69 3.63
CA LYS A 70 8.26 -1.43 4.16
C LYS A 70 8.11 -1.31 5.67
N ILE A 71 7.00 -1.80 6.22
CA ILE A 71 6.79 -1.85 7.68
C ILE A 71 7.77 -2.84 8.32
N GLU A 72 7.92 -4.04 7.75
CA GLU A 72 8.87 -5.04 8.24
C GLU A 72 10.33 -4.53 8.21
N GLU A 73 10.71 -3.81 7.16
CA GLU A 73 12.02 -3.16 7.05
C GLU A 73 12.23 -2.13 8.16
N LEU A 74 11.23 -1.30 8.44
CA LEU A 74 11.28 -0.28 9.49
C LEU A 74 11.33 -0.90 10.89
N ASP A 75 10.54 -1.94 11.16
CA ASP A 75 10.57 -2.67 12.43
C ASP A 75 11.96 -3.30 12.65
N SER A 76 12.54 -3.92 11.62
CA SER A 76 13.89 -4.51 11.71
C SER A 76 15.00 -3.48 11.93
N LEU A 77 14.81 -2.26 11.44
CA LEU A 77 15.75 -1.16 11.66
C LEU A 77 15.62 -0.64 13.09
N ALA A 78 14.39 -0.50 13.59
CA ALA A 78 14.11 -0.10 14.97
C ALA A 78 14.68 -1.12 15.96
N GLU A 79 14.50 -2.42 15.72
CA GLU A 79 15.04 -3.50 16.56
C GLU A 79 16.58 -3.51 16.56
N ARG A 80 17.23 -3.23 15.41
CA ARG A 80 18.70 -3.03 15.38
C ARG A 80 19.17 -1.81 16.17
N ILE A 81 18.41 -0.72 16.16
CA ILE A 81 18.74 0.48 16.93
C ILE A 81 18.56 0.19 18.44
N GLU A 82 17.54 -0.59 18.81
CA GLU A 82 17.26 -0.97 20.20
C GLU A 82 18.27 -2.01 20.75
N GLU A 83 18.76 -2.93 19.93
CA GLU A 83 19.80 -3.92 20.31
C GLU A 83 21.23 -3.33 20.40
N THR A 84 21.45 -2.06 20.04
CA THR A 84 22.76 -1.41 20.16
C THR A 84 22.77 -0.36 21.29
N PRO A 85 22.96 -0.74 22.57
CA PRO A 85 23.02 0.20 23.69
C PRO A 85 24.40 0.85 23.87
N GLU A 86 25.19 1.05 22.81
CA GLU A 86 26.49 1.71 22.88
C GLU A 86 26.72 2.61 21.67
N PHE A 87 25.98 3.72 21.61
CA PHE A 87 26.41 4.94 20.89
C PHE A 87 25.84 6.19 21.59
N GLU A 88 25.74 6.16 22.92
CA GLU A 88 25.88 7.35 23.75
C GLU A 88 27.28 7.30 24.37
N GLU A 89 27.99 8.43 24.37
CA GLU A 89 29.37 8.64 24.89
C GLU A 89 30.57 8.52 23.91
N GLU A 90 30.48 8.91 22.64
CA GLU A 90 31.70 9.41 21.95
C GLU A 90 31.45 10.46 20.86
N HIS A 91 30.56 11.42 21.12
CA HIS A 91 30.73 12.73 20.49
C HIS A 91 30.54 13.80 21.54
N GLY A 92 31.61 13.97 22.34
CA GLY A 92 31.85 15.17 23.10
C GLY A 92 31.62 16.37 22.20
N PHE A 93 30.61 17.15 22.56
CA PHE A 93 30.32 18.46 22.02
C PHE A 93 31.54 19.37 22.27
N THR A 94 32.50 19.35 21.35
CA THR A 94 33.57 20.34 21.33
C THR A 94 33.00 21.61 20.74
N THR A 95 32.62 22.52 21.63
CA THR A 95 32.48 23.95 21.36
C THR A 95 33.80 24.52 20.86
N GLU A 96 34.07 24.43 19.56
CA GLU A 96 35.01 25.32 18.87
C GLU A 96 34.63 25.37 17.38
N SER A 97 33.75 26.31 17.04
CA SER A 97 33.83 26.97 15.75
C SER A 97 33.27 28.37 15.92
N SER A 98 34.19 29.26 16.25
CA SER A 98 34.03 30.70 16.08
C SER A 98 33.79 30.96 14.59
N GLN A 99 32.52 30.97 14.17
CA GLN A 99 32.13 31.62 12.92
C GLN A 99 31.99 33.11 13.24
N GLU A 100 33.06 33.85 13.00
CA GLU A 100 33.00 35.29 12.80
C GLU A 100 32.04 35.57 11.62
N ILE A 101 30.89 36.18 11.91
CA ILE A 101 29.97 36.72 10.92
C ILE A 101 30.37 38.19 10.74
N PRO A 102 30.96 38.60 9.59
CA PRO A 102 31.20 40.01 9.34
C PRO A 102 29.93 40.62 8.74
N GLY A 103 29.34 41.54 9.50
CA GLY A 103 28.33 42.46 8.99
C GLY A 103 26.90 42.03 9.28
N LYS A 104 26.29 42.68 10.26
CA LYS A 104 25.28 43.73 10.00
C LYS A 104 24.56 44.06 11.30
N GLU A 105 25.16 44.91 12.13
CA GLU A 105 24.44 45.64 13.17
C GLU A 105 25.00 47.06 13.23
N GLU A 106 24.25 48.00 12.68
CA GLU A 106 24.13 49.34 13.26
C GLU A 106 22.62 49.58 13.34
N GLU A 107 22.07 49.14 14.46
CA GLU A 107 20.77 49.61 14.93
C GLU A 107 20.89 51.09 15.33
N LEU A 108 19.77 51.76 15.14
CA LEU A 108 19.51 53.17 15.43
C LEU A 108 19.75 53.47 16.92
N ASP A 109 20.60 54.45 17.20
CA ASP A 109 20.57 55.19 18.48
C ASP A 109 19.70 56.44 18.33
N PHE A 110 18.98 56.73 19.41
CA PHE A 110 17.95 57.78 19.59
C PHE A 110 18.41 59.22 19.32
#